data_AF-A0A3S0DVV3-F1
#
_entry.id   AF-A0A3S0DVV3-F1
#
_cell.length_a   1.000
_cell.length_b   1.000
_cell.length_c   1.000
_cell.angle_alpha   90.00
_cell.angle_beta   90.00
_cell.angle_gamma   90.00
#
_symmetry.space_group_name_H-M   'P 1'
#
loop_
_entity.id
_entity.type
_entity.pdbx_description
1 polymer ?
#
loop_
_entity_poly.entity_id
_entity_poly.type
_entity_poly.pdbx_seq_one_letter_code
_entity_poly.pdbx_strand_id
1 'polypeptide(L)'
;TASLLKALDRYDAKATFFVTGNAGMHKSQIRRMARAGHAIGNHTFNHLRLTQYPTKRVRSQLVSVKRLVGSALAPCMRPPYGMINARVAKTAIGL
;
A
#
# COMPACT_ATOMS: atom_id res chain seq x y z
N THR A 1 11.16 8.00 -6.99
CA THR A 1 11.46 6.99 -5.93
C THR A 1 12.94 6.83 -5.64
N ALA A 2 13.83 6.68 -6.64
CA ALA A 2 15.25 6.43 -6.38
C ALA A 2 15.96 7.56 -5.60
N SER A 3 15.67 8.83 -5.93
CA SER A 3 16.19 10.00 -5.21
C SER A 3 15.73 10.04 -3.76
N LEU A 4 14.45 9.73 -3.49
CA LEU A 4 13.89 9.65 -2.15
C LEU A 4 14.58 8.56 -1.30
N LEU A 5 14.79 7.36 -1.86
CA LEU A 5 15.51 6.30 -1.15
C LEU A 5 16.94 6.71 -0.80
N LYS A 6 17.65 7.41 -1.71
CA LYS A 6 19.00 7.94 -1.43
C LYS A 6 18.99 9.00 -0.33
N ALA A 7 17.96 9.84 -0.30
CA ALA A 7 17.82 10.84 0.77
C ALA A 7 17.53 10.18 2.12
N LEU A 8 16.63 9.20 2.18
CA LEU A 8 16.33 8.46 3.41
C LEU A 8 17.56 7.76 3.96
N ASP A 9 18.34 7.11 3.09
CA ASP A 9 19.60 6.44 3.45
C ASP A 9 20.63 7.43 4.02
N ARG A 10 20.79 8.61 3.39
CA ARG A 10 21.70 9.67 3.85
C ARG A 10 21.42 10.12 5.29
N TYR A 11 20.16 10.10 5.72
CA TYR A 11 19.73 10.55 7.04
C TYR A 11 19.41 9.39 8.00
N ASP A 12 19.77 8.16 7.64
CA ASP A 12 19.40 6.93 8.37
C ASP A 12 17.91 6.87 8.75
N ALA A 13 17.05 7.38 7.85
CA ALA A 13 15.63 7.50 8.08
C ALA A 13 14.87 6.31 7.48
N LYS A 14 13.86 5.83 8.20
CA LYS A 14 12.90 4.83 7.69
C LYS A 14 11.56 5.49 7.38
N ALA A 15 10.87 4.94 6.38
CA ALA A 15 9.58 5.39 5.92
C ALA A 15 8.64 4.21 5.69
N THR A 16 7.33 4.50 5.66
CA THR A 16 6.32 3.57 5.17
C THR A 16 5.84 4.01 3.79
N PHE A 17 5.96 3.13 2.81
CA PHE A 17 5.52 3.38 1.44
C PHE A 17 4.15 2.74 1.22
N PHE A 18 3.10 3.56 1.09
CA PHE A 18 1.76 3.09 0.76
C PHE A 18 1.63 2.92 -0.75
N VAL A 19 1.56 1.67 -1.22
CA VAL A 19 1.69 1.34 -2.64
C VAL A 19 0.36 1.04 -3.31
N THR A 20 0.20 1.53 -4.54
CA THR A 20 -0.89 1.17 -5.44
C THR A 20 -0.48 0.04 -6.38
N GLY A 21 -1.46 -0.70 -6.91
CA GLY A 21 -1.21 -1.83 -7.82
C GLY A 21 -1.15 -1.47 -9.31
N ASN A 22 -1.92 -0.47 -9.76
CA ASN A 22 -2.03 -0.13 -11.19
C ASN A 22 -1.06 0.96 -11.66
N ALA A 23 -0.49 1.77 -10.75
CA ALA A 23 0.17 3.02 -11.10
C ALA A 23 1.64 2.86 -11.52
N GLY A 24 1.95 1.88 -12.39
CA GLY A 24 3.30 1.70 -12.93
C GLY A 24 4.38 1.32 -11.91
N MET A 25 4.00 1.00 -10.67
CA MET A 25 4.91 0.53 -9.64
C MET A 25 5.43 -0.87 -9.99
N HIS A 26 6.65 -0.91 -10.52
CA HIS A 26 7.31 -2.15 -10.86
C HIS A 26 7.63 -2.94 -9.57
N LYS A 27 7.37 -4.25 -9.58
CA LYS A 27 7.73 -5.16 -8.46
C LYS A 27 9.19 -4.97 -7.99
N SER A 28 10.09 -4.56 -8.90
CA SER A 28 11.49 -4.23 -8.58
C SER A 28 11.64 -3.07 -7.60
N GLN A 29 10.82 -2.02 -7.69
CA GLN A 29 10.85 -0.87 -6.80
C GLN A 29 10.33 -1.23 -5.40
N ILE A 30 9.21 -1.97 -5.34
CA ILE A 30 8.66 -2.47 -4.07
C ILE A 30 9.71 -3.33 -3.34
N ARG A 31 10.36 -4.25 -4.06
CA ARG A 31 11.45 -5.06 -3.50
C ARG A 31 12.63 -4.22 -3.03
N ARG A 32 12.98 -3.15 -3.76
CA ARG A 32 14.07 -2.24 -3.37
C ARG A 32 13.73 -1.49 -2.08
N MET A 33 12.51 -0.98 -1.94
CA MET A 33 12.04 -0.33 -0.70
C MET A 33 12.11 -1.30 0.48
N ALA A 34 11.58 -2.52 0.31
CA ALA A 34 11.58 -3.55 1.36
C ALA A 34 13.00 -3.96 1.77
N ARG A 35 13.91 -4.18 0.80
CA ARG A 35 15.32 -4.51 1.08
C ARG A 35 16.09 -3.38 1.78
N ALA A 36 15.68 -2.13 1.60
CA ALA A 36 16.25 -0.99 2.32
C ALA A 36 15.70 -0.85 3.77
N GLY A 37 14.86 -1.78 4.22
CA GLY A 37 14.28 -1.81 5.57
C GLY A 37 13.07 -0.89 5.73
N HIS A 38 12.42 -0.49 4.64
CA HIS A 38 11.20 0.32 4.71
C HIS A 38 9.95 -0.56 4.76
N ALA A 39 8.93 -0.11 5.48
CA ALA A 39 7.64 -0.79 5.52
C ALA A 39 6.85 -0.54 4.23
N ILE A 40 6.13 -1.56 3.75
CA ILE A 40 5.26 -1.46 2.58
C ILE A 40 3.81 -1.54 3.04
N GLY A 41 3.06 -0.44 2.94
CA GLY A 41 1.65 -0.37 3.29
C GLY A 41 0.75 -0.48 2.05
N ASN A 42 -0.52 -0.81 2.26
CA ASN A 42 -1.51 -0.97 1.20
C ASN A 42 -2.19 0.37 0.85
N HIS A 43 -2.19 0.78 -0.41
CA HIS A 43 -2.93 1.97 -0.89
C HIS A 43 -3.98 1.64 -1.96
N THR A 44 -4.50 0.40 -1.95
CA THR A 44 -5.46 -0.15 -2.91
C THR A 44 -4.89 -0.36 -4.32
N PHE A 45 -5.50 -1.24 -5.10
CA PHE A 45 -4.96 -1.58 -6.42
C PHE A 45 -5.11 -0.43 -7.43
N ASN A 46 -6.31 0.15 -7.57
CA ASN A 46 -6.65 1.16 -8.56
C ASN A 46 -6.87 2.56 -7.96
N HIS A 47 -6.45 2.80 -6.72
CA HIS A 47 -6.65 4.08 -6.03
C HIS A 47 -8.14 4.52 -5.97
N LEU A 48 -9.06 3.56 -5.79
CA LEU A 48 -10.49 3.84 -5.77
C LEU A 48 -10.90 4.54 -4.46
N ARG A 49 -11.88 5.46 -4.55
CA ARG A 49 -12.58 5.98 -3.37
C ARG A 49 -13.46 4.88 -2.77
N LEU A 50 -12.91 4.12 -1.83
CA LEU A 50 -13.48 2.87 -1.30
C LEU A 50 -14.91 3.01 -0.74
N THR A 51 -15.26 4.17 -0.22
CA THR A 51 -16.58 4.45 0.36
C THR A 51 -17.73 4.37 -0.66
N GLN A 52 -17.43 4.52 -1.96
CA GLN A 52 -18.40 4.46 -3.06
C GLN A 52 -18.61 3.04 -3.61
N TYR A 53 -17.88 2.03 -3.09
CA TYR A 53 -17.91 0.68 -3.62
C TYR A 53 -18.39 -0.35 -2.57
N PRO A 54 -18.98 -1.48 -3.03
CA PRO A 54 -19.39 -2.55 -2.13
C PRO A 54 -18.20 -3.29 -1.54
N THR A 55 -18.40 -3.94 -0.38
CA THR A 55 -17.38 -4.69 0.38
C THR A 55 -16.56 -5.64 -0.49
N LYS A 56 -17.20 -6.36 -1.42
CA LYS A 56 -16.51 -7.28 -2.35
C LYS A 56 -15.46 -6.56 -3.19
N ARG A 57 -15.76 -5.36 -3.67
CA ARG A 57 -14.83 -4.54 -4.45
C ARG A 57 -13.74 -3.93 -3.57
N VAL A 58 -14.07 -3.48 -2.36
CA VAL A 58 -13.06 -3.02 -1.38
C VAL A 58 -12.06 -4.13 -1.09
N ARG A 59 -12.55 -5.34 -0.77
CA ARG A 59 -11.72 -6.52 -0.51
C ARG A 59 -10.83 -6.86 -1.70
N SER A 60 -11.36 -6.84 -2.92
CA SER A 60 -10.56 -7.17 -4.10
C SER A 60 -9.43 -6.17 -4.35
N GLN A 61 -9.66 -4.87 -4.05
CA GLN A 61 -8.61 -3.85 -4.13
C GLN A 61 -7.45 -4.14 -3.14
N LEU A 62 -7.78 -4.53 -1.91
CA LEU A 62 -6.78 -4.78 -0.87
C LEU A 62 -6.02 -6.09 -1.13
N VAL A 63 -6.73 -7.18 -1.47
CA VAL A 63 -6.14 -8.49 -1.74
C VAL A 63 -5.22 -8.45 -2.97
N SER A 64 -5.56 -7.70 -4.01
CA SER A 64 -4.70 -7.59 -5.19
C SER A 64 -3.35 -6.94 -4.87
N VAL A 65 -3.31 -5.95 -3.97
CA VAL A 65 -2.03 -5.39 -3.48
C VAL A 65 -1.29 -6.40 -2.61
N LYS A 66 -1.98 -7.14 -1.72
CA LYS A 66 -1.38 -8.23 -0.93
C LYS A 66 -0.71 -9.29 -1.81
N ARG A 67 -1.34 -9.69 -2.91
CA ARG A 67 -0.73 -10.61 -3.90
C ARG A 67 0.46 -10.00 -4.64
N LEU A 68 0.43 -8.70 -4.92
CA LEU A 68 1.51 -8.00 -5.61
C LEU A 68 2.77 -7.88 -4.74
N VAL A 69 2.58 -7.53 -3.46
CA VAL A 69 3.67 -7.26 -2.50
C VAL A 69 4.16 -8.53 -1.81
N GLY A 70 3.27 -9.49 -1.53
CA GLY A 70 3.59 -10.73 -0.83
C GLY A 70 3.86 -10.52 0.66
N SER A 71 4.80 -11.28 1.21
CA SER A 71 5.14 -11.27 2.64
C SER A 71 5.75 -9.95 3.14
N ALA A 72 6.22 -9.09 2.23
CA ALA A 72 6.74 -7.77 2.58
C ALA A 72 5.64 -6.74 2.93
N LEU A 73 4.35 -7.10 2.76
CA LEU A 73 3.25 -6.19 3.08
C LEU A 73 3.09 -6.07 4.60
N ALA A 74 3.24 -4.86 5.12
CA ALA A 74 2.99 -4.53 6.52
C ALA A 74 1.47 -4.55 6.81
N PRO A 75 1.05 -4.79 8.06
CA PRO A 75 -0.35 -4.81 8.49
C PRO A 75 -0.93 -3.39 8.61
N CYS A 76 -0.70 -2.53 7.61
CA CYS A 76 -1.23 -1.17 7.56
C CYS A 76 -1.75 -0.84 6.16
N MET A 77 -2.81 -0.05 6.11
CA MET A 77 -3.36 0.47 4.87
C MET A 77 -3.74 1.94 5.02
N ARG A 78 -3.58 2.71 3.95
CA ARG A 78 -4.04 4.10 3.90
C ARG A 78 -5.12 4.23 2.82
N PRO A 79 -6.32 4.74 3.13
CA PRO A 79 -7.38 4.82 2.13
C PRO A 79 -7.06 5.92 1.12
N PRO A 80 -7.29 5.70 -0.19
CA PRO A 80 -7.25 6.77 -1.18
C PRO A 80 -8.13 7.95 -0.77
N TYR A 81 -7.63 9.16 -1.00
CA TYR A 81 -8.31 10.42 -0.66
C TYR A 81 -8.62 10.62 0.84
N GLY A 82 -8.06 9.80 1.74
CA GLY A 82 -8.41 9.83 3.17
C GLY A 82 -9.83 9.33 3.47
N MET A 83 -10.55 8.80 2.46
CA MET A 83 -11.96 8.47 2.59
C MET A 83 -12.16 7.07 3.19
N ILE A 84 -12.64 7.01 4.42
CA ILE A 84 -12.93 5.78 5.16
C ILE A 84 -14.28 5.86 5.86
N ASN A 85 -14.93 4.71 6.04
CA ASN A 85 -16.11 4.55 6.89
C ASN A 85 -16.03 3.20 7.61
N ALA A 86 -16.96 2.92 8.53
CA ALA A 86 -16.96 1.71 9.35
C ALA A 86 -16.89 0.41 8.51
N ARG A 87 -17.60 0.36 7.37
CA ARG A 87 -17.57 -0.79 6.46
C ARG A 87 -16.18 -1.00 5.86
N VAL A 88 -15.55 0.07 5.36
CA VAL A 88 -14.21 0.02 4.77
C VAL A 88 -13.19 -0.36 5.83
N ALA A 89 -13.24 0.25 7.02
CA ALA A 89 -12.35 -0.07 8.14
C ALA A 89 -12.46 -1.54 8.56
N LYS A 90 -13.69 -2.04 8.77
CA LYS A 90 -13.93 -3.45 9.11
C LYS A 90 -13.41 -4.41 8.04
N THR A 91 -13.60 -4.07 6.77
CA THR A 91 -13.09 -4.87 5.64
C THR A 91 -11.56 -4.91 5.63
N ALA A 92 -10.91 -3.79 5.94
CA ALA A 92 -9.46 -3.67 5.93
C ALA A 92 -8.79 -4.39 7.13
N ILE A 93 -9.40 -4.33 8.31
CA ILE A 93 -8.90 -5.00 9.52
C ILE A 93 -9.01 -6.52 9.40
N GLY A 94 -10.07 -7.03 8.75
CA GLY A 94 -10.31 -8.48 8.62
C GLY A 94 -9.54 -9.18 7.48
N LEU A 95 -8.41 -8.64 7.03
CA LEU A 95 -7.66 -9.08 5.83
C LEU A 95 -6.21 -9.42 6.12
#